data_AF-A0A8B6YAU4-F1
#
_entry.id   AF-A0A8B6YAU4-F1
#
_cell.length_a   1.000
_cell.length_b   1.000
_cell.length_c   1.000
_cell.angle_alpha   90.00
_cell.angle_beta   90.00
_cell.angle_gamma   90.00
#
_symmetry.space_group_name_H-M   'P 1'
#
loop_
_entity.id
_entity.type
_entity.pdbx_description
1 polymer ?
#
loop_
_entity_poly.entity_id
_entity_poly.type
_entity_poly.pdbx_seq_one_letter_code
_entity_poly.pdbx_strand_id
1 'polypeptide(L)'
;MLLLLSSSGFPDRSVVRTHTHTHTHTHLELHPSGSSPPYQGILHPLLGSAVISGSWRDEAQSPSPALGSGSCGLLLSNHPPPFFPWSFTMVHARSWILKKHFKGYPTNSDFELKTVELPPLKNGEVLLEALFISVDPYMRLVSKRLKEGDKMMGQQVARVVESKNSAFPVGTIVLVQSGWTTHSISDGKDLEKLLAEWPDTLPLSLALGTVGMPGLTAYFGLLNICGVKGGETVMVNAAAGAVGSVVGQIAKLKGCKVVGAAGSDEKVAYLKELGFDVAFNYKTVKSLEEALRQTSPGGYDCYFDNVGGEFSNTVISQMKKFGRIAICGAISTYNRTGPLPPGPDPENIIYQELHMEGFIVYRWQGEVKQQALKDLLAWVLEGKIQYREHVTEGFENMPAAFMGMLKGENLGKAIVKA
;
A
#
# COMPACT_ATOMS: atom_id res chain seq x y z
N MET A 1 -16.86 20.99 46.66
CA MET A 1 -17.91 21.27 47.67
C MET A 1 -18.66 22.50 47.16
N LEU A 2 -19.67 22.32 46.29
CA LEU A 2 -21.13 22.33 46.56
C LEU A 2 -21.58 23.68 47.19
N LEU A 3 -22.60 24.43 46.75
CA LEU A 3 -23.93 24.21 46.13
C LEU A 3 -24.35 25.49 45.36
N LEU A 4 -25.07 25.48 44.22
CA LEU A 4 -26.53 25.30 43.99
C LEU A 4 -27.47 26.20 44.80
N LEU A 5 -28.40 26.88 44.09
CA LEU A 5 -29.80 27.32 44.41
C LEU A 5 -30.20 28.34 43.31
N SER A 6 -31.42 28.49 42.78
CA SER A 6 -32.71 27.79 42.87
C SER A 6 -33.69 28.45 41.88
N SER A 7 -34.64 27.69 41.36
CA SER A 7 -35.80 28.08 40.55
C SER A 7 -37.00 28.57 41.37
N SER A 8 -37.85 29.47 40.81
CA SER A 8 -39.33 29.41 40.94
C SER A 8 -40.05 30.53 40.15
N GLY A 9 -41.22 30.21 39.57
CA GLY A 9 -42.31 31.18 39.34
C GLY A 9 -43.01 31.18 37.97
N PHE A 10 -44.10 30.41 37.81
CA PHE A 10 -45.18 30.58 36.81
C PHE A 10 -46.43 31.19 37.49
N PRO A 11 -47.37 31.83 36.73
CA PRO A 11 -48.66 31.19 36.36
C PRO A 11 -49.17 31.59 34.94
N ASP A 12 -49.66 30.69 34.07
CA ASP A 12 -50.97 30.00 33.89
C ASP A 12 -51.96 30.64 32.86
N ARG A 13 -52.56 29.74 32.05
CA ARG A 13 -53.77 29.79 31.18
C ARG A 13 -53.69 30.20 29.69
N SER A 14 -53.85 29.23 28.79
CA SER A 14 -55.17 28.79 28.28
C SER A 14 -55.08 27.68 27.21
N VAL A 15 -56.20 26.99 27.03
CA VAL A 15 -56.43 25.68 26.41
C VAL A 15 -56.68 25.76 24.90
N VAL A 16 -56.14 24.83 24.10
CA VAL A 16 -56.82 24.26 22.90
C VAL A 16 -56.44 22.77 22.74
N ARG A 17 -57.43 21.93 22.47
CA ARG A 17 -57.39 20.46 22.28
C ARG A 17 -57.29 20.07 20.78
N THR A 18 -57.11 18.75 20.55
CA THR A 18 -57.29 17.94 19.32
C THR A 18 -55.99 17.67 18.55
N HIS A 19 -55.65 16.48 18.04
CA HIS A 19 -56.22 15.13 18.03
C HIS A 19 -55.06 14.12 17.81
N THR A 20 -55.19 12.92 18.37
CA THR A 20 -54.33 11.76 18.15
C THR A 20 -54.72 11.01 16.89
N HIS A 21 -53.76 10.64 16.04
CA HIS A 21 -53.91 9.51 15.12
C HIS A 21 -52.62 8.68 15.04
N THR A 22 -52.76 7.42 15.43
CA THR A 22 -51.87 6.29 15.14
C THR A 22 -52.19 5.73 13.75
N HIS A 23 -51.18 5.37 12.95
CA HIS A 23 -51.02 4.01 12.40
C HIS A 23 -49.83 3.81 11.44
N THR A 24 -49.21 2.64 11.64
CA THR A 24 -48.67 1.66 10.68
C THR A 24 -47.39 1.90 9.89
N HIS A 25 -46.45 0.99 10.18
CA HIS A 25 -45.36 0.50 9.35
C HIS A 25 -45.81 0.04 7.96
N THR A 26 -44.96 0.31 6.96
CA THR A 26 -44.88 -0.48 5.74
C THR A 26 -43.41 -0.70 5.39
N HIS A 27 -43.02 -1.97 5.42
CA HIS A 27 -41.80 -2.49 4.81
C HIS A 27 -41.93 -2.39 3.29
N LEU A 28 -40.85 -1.99 2.61
CA LEU A 28 -40.70 -2.12 1.16
C LEU A 28 -39.42 -2.91 0.89
N GLU A 29 -39.59 -4.21 0.70
CA GLU A 29 -38.64 -5.08 0.01
C GLU A 29 -38.85 -4.92 -1.50
N LEU A 30 -37.76 -4.78 -2.26
CA LEU A 30 -37.75 -5.04 -3.70
C LEU A 30 -36.50 -5.85 -4.04
N HIS A 31 -36.74 -7.10 -4.47
CA HIS A 31 -35.78 -7.99 -5.09
C HIS A 31 -35.66 -7.70 -6.61
N PRO A 32 -34.59 -8.21 -7.27
CA PRO A 32 -34.07 -7.68 -8.53
C PRO A 32 -34.73 -8.30 -9.76
N SER A 33 -34.82 -7.53 -10.85
CA SER A 33 -35.15 -8.05 -12.18
C SER A 33 -33.96 -7.82 -13.13
N GLY A 34 -33.43 -8.94 -13.65
CA GLY A 34 -32.54 -8.94 -14.80
C GLY A 34 -33.32 -9.00 -16.11
N SER A 35 -32.69 -8.56 -17.20
CA SER A 35 -32.84 -9.12 -18.56
C SER A 35 -31.95 -8.38 -19.56
N SER A 36 -30.99 -9.11 -20.13
CA SER A 36 -30.45 -8.88 -21.50
C SER A 36 -31.49 -9.36 -22.53
N PRO A 37 -31.48 -8.94 -23.82
CA PRO A 37 -30.64 -9.57 -24.87
C PRO A 37 -30.38 -8.62 -26.11
N PRO A 38 -30.07 -9.10 -27.35
CA PRO A 38 -28.96 -9.95 -27.82
C PRO A 38 -28.12 -9.35 -28.99
N TYR A 39 -27.01 -10.05 -29.26
CA TYR A 39 -26.18 -10.18 -30.49
C TYR A 39 -26.69 -9.64 -31.84
N GLN A 40 -25.76 -9.03 -32.61
CA GLN A 40 -25.50 -9.34 -34.03
C GLN A 40 -24.05 -8.95 -34.39
N GLY A 41 -23.30 -9.88 -34.98
CA GLY A 41 -21.92 -9.70 -35.45
C GLY A 41 -21.84 -9.60 -36.96
N ILE A 42 -20.72 -9.08 -37.49
CA ILE A 42 -20.24 -9.30 -38.86
C ILE A 42 -18.70 -9.35 -38.84
N LEU A 43 -18.17 -10.30 -39.62
CA LEU A 43 -16.80 -10.77 -39.80
C LEU A 43 -16.00 -10.01 -40.90
N HIS A 44 -14.69 -10.35 -40.95
CA HIS A 44 -13.66 -10.19 -42.00
C HIS A 44 -12.71 -8.97 -41.94
N PRO A 45 -11.39 -9.14 -42.25
CA PRO A 45 -10.83 -9.72 -43.49
C PRO A 45 -9.80 -10.86 -43.28
N LEU A 46 -9.75 -11.92 -44.10
CA LEU A 46 -8.99 -12.08 -45.37
C LEU A 46 -7.52 -11.60 -45.31
N LEU A 47 -6.59 -12.53 -45.03
CA LEU A 47 -5.20 -12.46 -45.48
C LEU A 47 -4.76 -13.85 -45.96
N GLY A 48 -4.12 -13.86 -47.14
CA GLY A 48 -3.84 -15.03 -47.95
C GLY A 48 -2.62 -15.85 -47.52
N SER A 49 -2.62 -17.07 -48.03
CA SER A 49 -1.58 -18.08 -47.94
C SER A 49 -0.31 -17.70 -48.73
N ALA A 50 0.85 -18.10 -48.22
CA ALA A 50 1.98 -18.51 -49.04
C ALA A 50 2.76 -19.61 -48.31
N VAL A 51 2.71 -20.81 -48.89
CA VAL A 51 3.57 -21.97 -48.61
C VAL A 51 4.75 -21.87 -49.57
N ILE A 52 5.99 -21.95 -49.07
CA ILE A 52 7.12 -22.47 -49.86
C ILE A 52 7.95 -23.39 -48.95
N SER A 53 7.96 -24.66 -49.36
CA SER A 53 8.83 -25.76 -48.94
C SER A 53 10.26 -25.61 -49.48
N GLY A 54 11.24 -26.16 -48.77
CA GLY A 54 12.57 -26.40 -49.32
C GLY A 54 13.52 -27.05 -48.32
N SER A 55 13.49 -28.38 -48.25
CA SER A 55 14.50 -29.25 -47.64
C SER A 55 15.77 -29.32 -48.49
N TRP A 56 16.91 -29.72 -47.91
CA TRP A 56 17.79 -30.80 -48.39
C TRP A 56 19.05 -30.95 -47.51
N ARG A 57 19.30 -32.22 -47.10
CA ARG A 57 20.57 -33.00 -47.05
C ARG A 57 21.75 -32.48 -46.24
N ASP A 58 22.68 -33.27 -45.73
CA ASP A 58 23.00 -34.68 -45.44
C ASP A 58 24.27 -34.49 -44.54
N GLU A 59 24.78 -35.35 -43.66
CA GLU A 59 25.28 -36.70 -43.86
C GLU A 59 26.14 -37.08 -42.60
N ALA A 60 26.21 -38.38 -42.28
CA ALA A 60 27.36 -39.12 -41.69
C ALA A 60 27.84 -38.77 -40.25
N GLN A 61 28.35 -39.68 -39.41
CA GLN A 61 28.59 -41.13 -39.40
C GLN A 61 29.02 -41.50 -37.96
N SER A 62 28.59 -42.66 -37.46
CA SER A 62 29.13 -43.38 -36.29
C SER A 62 30.50 -44.04 -36.64
N PRO A 63 31.35 -44.54 -35.71
CA PRO A 63 31.02 -45.75 -34.92
C PRO A 63 31.64 -45.89 -33.52
N SER A 64 31.01 -46.75 -32.70
CA SER A 64 31.61 -47.42 -31.54
C SER A 64 32.67 -48.46 -31.94
N PRO A 65 33.42 -48.99 -30.96
CA PRO A 65 33.66 -50.42 -30.90
C PRO A 65 33.33 -51.02 -29.52
N ALA A 66 33.18 -52.34 -29.54
CA ALA A 66 32.63 -53.18 -28.49
C ALA A 66 33.70 -53.97 -27.71
N LEU A 67 33.22 -54.55 -26.59
CA LEU A 67 33.63 -55.81 -25.94
C LEU A 67 34.89 -55.84 -25.05
N GLY A 68 34.65 -56.18 -23.78
CA GLY A 68 35.63 -56.67 -22.82
C GLY A 68 34.91 -57.38 -21.66
N SER A 69 34.88 -58.71 -21.73
CA SER A 69 34.32 -59.64 -20.75
C SER A 69 35.10 -59.66 -19.43
N GLY A 70 34.40 -59.72 -18.29
CA GLY A 70 35.02 -59.94 -16.97
C GLY A 70 33.98 -60.24 -15.91
N SER A 71 33.64 -61.51 -15.75
CA SER A 71 32.82 -62.04 -14.67
C SER A 71 33.57 -62.00 -13.34
N CYS A 72 33.00 -61.34 -12.32
CA CYS A 72 33.31 -61.63 -10.92
C CYS A 72 32.03 -61.46 -10.10
N GLY A 73 31.54 -62.58 -9.55
CA GLY A 73 30.31 -62.62 -8.76
C GLY A 73 30.49 -61.93 -7.41
N LEU A 74 29.57 -61.02 -7.09
CA LEU A 74 29.25 -60.63 -5.72
C LEU A 74 27.76 -60.89 -5.49
N LEU A 75 27.48 -61.72 -4.50
CA LEU A 75 26.15 -61.99 -3.95
C LEU A 75 25.55 -60.67 -3.44
N LEU A 76 24.60 -60.10 -4.18
CA LEU A 76 23.77 -59.00 -3.70
C LEU A 76 22.56 -59.57 -2.96
N SER A 77 22.59 -59.46 -1.64
CA SER A 77 21.41 -59.64 -0.79
C SER A 77 20.38 -58.57 -1.13
N ASN A 78 19.26 -58.97 -1.73
CA ASN A 78 18.08 -58.12 -1.93
C ASN A 78 17.38 -57.86 -0.59
N HIS A 79 17.86 -56.86 0.15
CA HIS A 79 17.05 -56.14 1.12
C HIS A 79 16.84 -54.71 0.58
N PRO A 80 15.58 -54.24 0.42
CA PRO A 80 15.36 -52.83 0.16
C PRO A 80 15.94 -52.02 1.34
N PRO A 81 16.62 -50.89 1.08
CA PRO A 81 17.08 -50.03 2.17
C PRO A 81 15.87 -49.60 3.01
N PRO A 82 16.02 -49.47 4.33
CA PRO A 82 14.94 -48.97 5.18
C PRO A 82 14.52 -47.59 4.66
N PHE A 83 13.21 -47.40 4.48
CA PHE A 83 12.60 -46.10 4.25
C PHE A 83 13.11 -45.15 5.34
N PHE A 84 14.03 -44.25 4.97
CA PHE A 84 14.31 -43.10 5.81
C PHE A 84 13.06 -42.23 5.80
N PRO A 85 12.40 -42.01 6.96
CA PRO A 85 11.29 -41.08 7.00
C PRO A 85 11.82 -39.71 6.58
N TRP A 86 11.01 -39.00 5.80
CA TRP A 86 11.31 -37.70 5.24
C TRP A 86 11.99 -36.83 6.29
N SER A 87 13.19 -36.33 5.96
CA SER A 87 13.86 -35.34 6.79
C SER A 87 12.98 -34.08 6.77
N PHE A 88 12.18 -33.91 7.83
CA PHE A 88 11.49 -32.66 8.07
C PHE A 88 12.58 -31.60 8.23
N THR A 89 12.73 -30.74 7.23
CA THR A 89 13.65 -29.61 7.36
C THR A 89 13.00 -28.66 8.35
N MET A 90 13.52 -28.62 9.59
CA MET A 90 13.03 -27.71 10.62
C MET A 90 13.25 -26.26 10.16
N VAL A 91 12.17 -25.54 9.91
CA VAL A 91 12.25 -24.14 9.46
C VAL A 91 12.20 -23.22 10.68
N HIS A 92 13.24 -22.41 10.82
CA HIS A 92 13.35 -21.42 11.89
C HIS A 92 12.97 -20.04 11.34
N ALA A 93 11.86 -19.49 11.83
CA ALA A 93 11.44 -18.13 11.52
C ALA A 93 12.06 -17.15 12.52
N ARG A 94 12.80 -16.17 12.00
CA ARG A 94 13.16 -14.96 12.75
C ARG A 94 12.02 -13.95 12.68
N SER A 95 11.60 -13.39 13.81
CA SER A 95 10.50 -12.43 13.93
C SER A 95 10.88 -11.27 14.86
N TRP A 96 10.53 -10.04 14.47
CA TRP A 96 10.64 -8.87 15.33
C TRP A 96 9.37 -8.70 16.16
N ILE A 97 9.56 -8.60 17.47
CA ILE A 97 8.51 -8.51 18.48
C ILE A 97 8.47 -7.09 19.04
N LEU A 98 7.26 -6.58 19.30
CA LEU A 98 7.06 -5.38 20.10
C LEU A 98 7.40 -5.71 21.55
N LYS A 99 8.59 -5.34 22.00
CA LYS A 99 9.03 -5.57 23.38
C LYS A 99 8.40 -4.59 24.34
N LYS A 100 8.29 -3.32 23.93
CA LYS A 100 7.70 -2.24 24.73
C LYS A 100 6.88 -1.32 23.86
N HIS A 101 5.79 -0.80 24.39
CA HIS A 101 5.04 0.25 23.70
C HIS A 101 5.88 1.52 23.50
N PHE A 102 5.80 2.08 22.29
CA PHE A 102 6.51 3.30 21.92
C PHE A 102 6.03 4.51 22.72
N LYS A 103 6.97 5.23 23.36
CA LYS A 103 6.74 6.55 23.95
C LYS A 103 7.46 7.59 23.11
N GLY A 104 6.72 8.47 22.45
CA GLY A 104 7.30 9.38 21.46
C GLY A 104 7.79 8.62 20.22
N TYR A 105 9.03 8.89 19.80
CA TYR A 105 9.69 8.12 18.75
C TYR A 105 10.08 6.70 19.25
N PRO A 106 9.93 5.66 18.41
CA PRO A 106 10.42 4.33 18.74
C PRO A 106 11.95 4.32 18.89
N THR A 107 12.43 3.41 19.73
CA THR A 107 13.84 3.16 20.02
C THR A 107 14.18 1.69 19.82
N ASN A 108 15.46 1.35 19.68
CA ASN A 108 15.90 -0.05 19.58
C ASN A 108 15.41 -0.92 20.76
N SER A 109 15.27 -0.33 21.95
CA SER A 109 14.84 -1.07 23.15
C SER A 109 13.37 -1.49 23.14
N ASP A 110 12.59 -0.95 22.20
CA ASP A 110 11.17 -1.28 22.02
C ASP A 110 10.97 -2.55 21.18
N PHE A 111 12.05 -3.09 20.59
CA PHE A 111 12.02 -4.26 19.73
C PHE A 111 12.84 -5.41 20.29
N GLU A 112 12.44 -6.64 19.97
CA GLU A 112 13.18 -7.86 20.28
C GLU A 112 13.15 -8.80 19.08
N LEU A 113 14.31 -9.31 18.68
CA LEU A 113 14.41 -10.33 17.64
C LEU A 113 14.28 -11.72 18.29
N LYS A 114 13.29 -12.50 17.87
CA LYS A 114 13.10 -13.89 18.32
C LYS A 114 13.22 -14.85 17.15
N THR A 115 13.77 -16.03 17.44
CA THR A 115 13.77 -17.17 16.52
C THR A 115 12.78 -18.21 17.04
N VAL A 116 11.88 -18.67 16.16
CA VAL A 116 10.84 -19.64 16.49
C VAL A 116 10.87 -20.76 15.46
N GLU A 117 10.78 -22.00 15.93
CA GLU A 117 10.60 -23.16 15.06
C GLU A 117 9.14 -23.22 14.56
N LEU A 118 8.96 -23.33 13.25
CA LEU A 118 7.63 -23.46 12.65
C LEU A 118 7.19 -24.92 12.63
N PRO A 119 5.90 -25.22 12.92
CA PRO A 119 5.39 -26.58 12.83
C PRO A 119 5.33 -27.06 11.37
N PRO A 120 5.23 -28.38 11.12
CA PRO A 120 5.01 -28.90 9.78
C PRO A 120 3.70 -28.39 9.15
N LEU A 121 3.69 -28.20 7.82
CA LEU A 121 2.50 -27.76 7.10
C LEU A 121 1.35 -28.75 7.21
N LYS A 122 0.14 -28.22 7.41
CA LYS A 122 -1.14 -28.95 7.28
C LYS A 122 -1.66 -28.86 5.85
N ASN A 123 -2.67 -29.68 5.52
CA ASN A 123 -3.32 -29.63 4.22
C ASN A 123 -3.96 -28.25 3.98
N GLY A 124 -3.78 -27.69 2.79
CA GLY A 124 -4.23 -26.35 2.45
C GLY A 124 -3.28 -25.23 2.88
N GLU A 125 -2.20 -25.54 3.63
CA GLU A 125 -1.22 -24.54 4.04
C GLU A 125 -0.04 -24.43 3.07
N VAL A 126 0.62 -23.27 3.12
CA VAL A 126 1.88 -22.98 2.43
C VAL A 126 2.89 -22.37 3.39
N LEU A 127 4.17 -22.66 3.15
CA LEU A 127 5.29 -21.99 3.80
C LEU A 127 5.78 -20.86 2.91
N LEU A 128 5.85 -19.66 3.48
CA LEU A 128 6.29 -18.45 2.83
C LEU A 128 7.67 -18.02 3.35
N GLU A 129 8.55 -17.62 2.45
CA GLU A 129 9.80 -16.91 2.71
C GLU A 129 9.63 -15.45 2.30
N ALA A 130 9.89 -14.51 3.22
CA ALA A 130 9.84 -13.09 2.93
C ALA A 130 11.00 -12.71 1.98
N LEU A 131 10.70 -11.96 0.91
CA LEU A 131 11.71 -11.38 0.02
C LEU A 131 11.90 -9.90 0.31
N PHE A 132 10.78 -9.19 0.47
CA PHE A 132 10.75 -7.76 0.79
C PHE A 132 9.67 -7.49 1.82
N ILE A 133 9.95 -6.58 2.75
CA ILE A 133 9.04 -6.16 3.80
C ILE A 133 8.82 -4.66 3.72
N SER A 134 7.55 -4.26 3.72
CA SER A 134 7.18 -2.85 3.68
C SER A 134 7.50 -2.16 4.99
N VAL A 135 8.00 -0.93 4.92
CA VAL A 135 8.14 -0.03 6.08
C VAL A 135 7.22 1.18 5.89
N ASP A 136 6.15 1.28 6.69
CA ASP A 136 5.10 2.29 6.50
C ASP A 136 4.78 3.11 7.77
N PRO A 137 4.43 4.40 7.63
CA PRO A 137 4.08 5.25 8.77
C PRO A 137 2.94 4.73 9.64
N TYR A 138 1.91 4.12 9.04
CA TYR A 138 0.72 3.66 9.76
C TYR A 138 1.06 2.61 10.82
N MET A 139 2.15 1.85 10.64
CA MET A 139 2.60 0.83 11.60
C MET A 139 2.82 1.45 12.99
N ARG A 140 3.24 2.72 13.05
CA ARG A 140 3.40 3.46 14.31
C ARG A 140 2.09 3.74 15.04
N LEU A 141 0.98 3.89 14.33
CA LEU A 141 -0.34 4.10 14.93
C LEU A 141 -0.96 2.77 15.33
N VAL A 142 -0.89 1.78 14.44
CA VAL A 142 -1.54 0.49 14.66
C VAL A 142 -0.79 -0.35 15.70
N SER A 143 0.51 -0.12 15.91
CA SER A 143 1.25 -0.75 17.02
C SER A 143 0.69 -0.43 18.41
N LYS A 144 -0.13 0.61 18.57
CA LYS A 144 -0.87 0.87 19.82
C LYS A 144 -1.93 -0.19 20.13
N ARG A 145 -2.35 -0.97 19.13
CA ARG A 145 -3.31 -2.07 19.27
C ARG A 145 -2.62 -3.42 19.52
N LEU A 146 -1.31 -3.51 19.28
CA LEU A 146 -0.52 -4.69 19.61
C LEU A 146 -0.30 -4.74 21.12
N LYS A 147 -0.11 -5.94 21.66
CA LYS A 147 0.37 -6.15 23.02
C LYS A 147 1.89 -6.29 23.01
N GLU A 148 2.54 -5.93 24.10
CA GLU A 148 3.94 -6.31 24.30
C GLU A 148 4.07 -7.84 24.22
N GLY A 149 5.03 -8.32 23.44
CA GLY A 149 5.18 -9.72 23.08
C GLY A 149 4.58 -10.11 21.71
N ASP A 150 3.75 -9.25 21.10
CA ASP A 150 3.21 -9.49 19.76
C ASP A 150 4.28 -9.22 18.68
N LYS A 151 4.21 -9.99 17.59
CA LYS A 151 5.01 -9.74 16.39
C LYS A 151 4.63 -8.39 15.77
N MET A 152 5.62 -7.61 15.37
CA MET A 152 5.41 -6.37 14.62
C MET A 152 4.68 -6.65 13.31
N MET A 153 3.71 -5.81 12.98
CA MET A 153 2.91 -5.95 11.76
C MET A 153 3.63 -5.44 10.51
N GLY A 154 3.21 -5.90 9.34
CA GLY A 154 3.75 -5.45 8.07
C GLY A 154 3.34 -6.35 6.91
N GLN A 155 3.25 -5.74 5.73
CA GLN A 155 3.03 -6.45 4.47
C GLN A 155 4.37 -6.89 3.88
N GLN A 156 4.36 -8.03 3.20
CA GLN A 156 5.51 -8.62 2.56
C GLN A 156 5.21 -8.99 1.12
N VAL A 157 6.23 -8.91 0.27
CA VAL A 157 6.33 -9.76 -0.91
C VAL A 157 7.07 -11.02 -0.46
N ALA A 158 6.43 -12.17 -0.63
CA ALA A 158 6.95 -13.45 -0.19
C ALA A 158 6.88 -14.49 -1.30
N ARG A 159 7.73 -15.50 -1.20
CA ARG A 159 7.78 -16.65 -2.11
C ARG A 159 7.29 -17.89 -1.38
N VAL A 160 6.45 -18.68 -2.04
CA VAL A 160 6.08 -20.01 -1.55
C VAL A 160 7.29 -20.94 -1.70
N VAL A 161 7.79 -21.47 -0.59
CA VAL A 161 8.97 -22.38 -0.58
C VAL A 161 8.57 -23.84 -0.30
N GLU A 162 7.42 -24.06 0.32
CA GLU A 162 6.77 -25.38 0.46
C GLU A 162 5.25 -25.19 0.36
N SER A 163 4.53 -26.15 -0.23
CA SER A 163 3.08 -26.02 -0.41
C SER A 163 2.34 -27.35 -0.28
N LYS A 164 1.26 -27.34 0.50
CA LYS A 164 0.19 -28.34 0.51
C LYS A 164 -1.13 -27.74 0.01
N ASN A 165 -1.05 -26.68 -0.81
CA ASN A 165 -2.17 -25.96 -1.40
C ASN A 165 -1.95 -25.79 -2.91
N SER A 166 -2.71 -26.52 -3.72
CA SER A 166 -2.55 -26.52 -5.18
C SER A 166 -2.83 -25.16 -5.85
N ALA A 167 -3.53 -24.24 -5.17
CA ALA A 167 -3.74 -22.88 -5.68
C ALA A 167 -2.45 -22.03 -5.63
N PHE A 168 -1.49 -22.42 -4.80
CA PHE A 168 -0.22 -21.73 -4.58
C PHE A 168 0.96 -22.73 -4.67
N PRO A 169 1.38 -23.10 -5.89
CA PRO A 169 2.56 -23.95 -6.09
C PRO A 169 3.84 -23.31 -5.53
N VAL A 170 4.85 -24.13 -5.25
CA VAL A 170 6.20 -23.67 -4.89
C VAL A 170 6.74 -22.72 -5.98
N GLY A 171 7.37 -21.64 -5.55
CA GLY A 171 7.86 -20.56 -6.41
C GLY A 171 6.86 -19.42 -6.63
N THR A 172 5.58 -19.59 -6.28
CA THR A 172 4.58 -18.52 -6.41
C THR A 172 4.99 -17.30 -5.58
N ILE A 173 4.95 -16.11 -6.18
CA ILE A 173 5.14 -14.84 -5.48
C ILE A 173 3.78 -14.31 -5.02
N VAL A 174 3.70 -13.92 -3.76
CA VAL A 174 2.48 -13.43 -3.12
C VAL A 174 2.74 -12.17 -2.30
N LEU A 175 1.71 -11.33 -2.19
CA LEU A 175 1.59 -10.31 -1.16
C LEU A 175 0.86 -10.89 0.04
N VAL A 176 1.37 -10.62 1.24
CA VAL A 176 0.81 -11.16 2.50
C VAL A 176 1.04 -10.22 3.69
N GLN A 177 0.10 -10.20 4.63
CA GLN A 177 0.23 -9.46 5.91
C GLN A 177 0.85 -10.33 7.01
N SER A 178 2.06 -10.87 6.76
CA SER A 178 2.72 -11.81 7.68
C SER A 178 3.44 -11.15 8.86
N GLY A 179 3.55 -9.83 8.90
CA GLY A 179 4.30 -9.11 9.92
C GLY A 179 5.80 -9.02 9.61
N TRP A 180 6.61 -8.65 10.60
CA TRP A 180 8.06 -8.63 10.48
C TRP A 180 8.58 -10.03 10.84
N THR A 181 8.58 -10.93 9.87
CA THR A 181 9.11 -12.29 9.98
C THR A 181 9.80 -12.73 8.70
N THR A 182 10.83 -13.55 8.80
CA THR A 182 11.53 -14.14 7.64
C THR A 182 10.73 -15.27 7.00
N HIS A 183 9.98 -16.03 7.80
CA HIS A 183 9.14 -17.12 7.33
C HIS A 183 7.77 -17.10 8.03
N SER A 184 6.74 -17.60 7.34
CA SER A 184 5.40 -17.75 7.90
C SER A 184 4.61 -18.85 7.22
N ILE A 185 3.73 -19.53 7.97
CA ILE A 185 2.74 -20.45 7.41
C ILE A 185 1.44 -19.69 7.16
N SER A 186 0.81 -19.92 6.01
CA SER A 186 -0.49 -19.36 5.63
C SER A 186 -1.44 -20.46 5.17
N ASP A 187 -2.74 -20.30 5.44
CA ASP A 187 -3.81 -21.18 4.93
C ASP A 187 -4.27 -20.81 3.51
N GLY A 188 -3.66 -19.78 2.90
CA GLY A 188 -3.93 -19.33 1.54
C GLY A 188 -5.09 -18.36 1.38
N LYS A 189 -5.90 -18.07 2.43
CA LYS A 189 -7.13 -17.26 2.27
C LYS A 189 -6.87 -15.79 1.89
N ASP A 190 -5.82 -15.20 2.45
CA ASP A 190 -5.49 -13.78 2.29
C ASP A 190 -4.23 -13.55 1.43
N LEU A 191 -3.81 -14.57 0.68
CA LEU A 191 -2.66 -14.44 -0.22
C LEU A 191 -3.11 -13.82 -1.53
N GLU A 192 -2.52 -12.67 -1.86
CA GLU A 192 -2.74 -12.01 -3.14
C GLU A 192 -1.58 -12.36 -4.08
N LYS A 193 -1.88 -12.91 -5.26
CA LYS A 193 -0.88 -13.03 -6.32
C LYS A 193 -0.61 -11.65 -6.92
N LEU A 194 0.60 -11.45 -7.42
CA LEU A 194 0.90 -10.29 -8.24
C LEU A 194 0.03 -10.32 -9.51
N LEU A 195 -0.09 -9.17 -10.18
CA LEU A 195 -0.76 -9.08 -11.47
C LEU A 195 -0.13 -10.09 -12.45
N ALA A 196 -0.97 -10.76 -13.24
CA ALA A 196 -0.51 -11.79 -14.18
C ALA A 196 0.42 -11.21 -15.26
N GLU A 197 0.24 -9.93 -15.58
CA GLU A 197 1.04 -9.13 -16.49
C GLU A 197 2.31 -8.51 -15.86
N TRP A 198 2.68 -8.89 -14.62
CA TRP A 198 3.89 -8.37 -13.98
C TRP A 198 5.14 -8.81 -14.77
N PRO A 199 5.96 -7.88 -15.29
CA PRO A 199 7.11 -8.26 -16.11
C PRO A 199 8.34 -8.56 -15.26
N ASP A 200 9.16 -9.50 -15.74
CA ASP A 200 10.42 -9.93 -15.07
C ASP A 200 11.44 -8.78 -14.91
N THR A 201 11.31 -7.71 -15.70
CA THR A 201 12.19 -6.54 -15.63
C THR A 201 11.87 -5.61 -14.47
N LEU A 202 10.68 -5.71 -13.86
CA LEU A 202 10.28 -4.85 -12.73
C LEU A 202 10.58 -5.52 -11.39
N PRO A 203 11.21 -4.80 -10.43
CA PRO A 203 11.45 -5.32 -9.09
C PRO A 203 10.15 -5.72 -8.40
N LEU A 204 10.09 -6.94 -7.84
CA LEU A 204 8.91 -7.43 -7.11
C LEU A 204 8.54 -6.53 -5.92
N SER A 205 9.51 -5.81 -5.33
CA SER A 205 9.31 -4.85 -4.24
C SER A 205 8.31 -3.74 -4.56
N LEU A 206 8.12 -3.38 -5.84
CA LEU A 206 7.16 -2.36 -6.24
C LEU A 206 5.71 -2.71 -5.91
N ALA A 207 5.41 -3.98 -5.69
CA ALA A 207 4.11 -4.45 -5.22
C ALA A 207 3.81 -3.98 -3.77
N LEU A 208 4.81 -3.49 -3.03
CA LEU A 208 4.69 -2.84 -1.71
C LEU A 208 4.67 -1.31 -1.81
N GLY A 209 4.83 -0.75 -3.00
CA GLY A 209 5.03 0.68 -3.25
C GLY A 209 4.10 1.23 -4.33
N THR A 210 4.68 1.68 -5.44
CA THR A 210 4.00 2.37 -6.55
C THR A 210 2.91 1.52 -7.20
N VAL A 211 3.09 0.19 -7.30
CA VAL A 211 2.09 -0.75 -7.86
C VAL A 211 1.51 -1.60 -6.72
N GLY A 212 1.26 -0.95 -5.59
CA GLY A 212 0.83 -1.59 -4.35
C GLY A 212 -0.07 -0.67 -3.52
N MET A 213 -0.17 -0.97 -2.23
CA MET A 213 -1.01 -0.22 -1.29
C MET A 213 -0.73 1.31 -1.30
N PRO A 214 0.55 1.78 -1.30
CA PRO A 214 0.82 3.22 -1.41
C PRO A 214 0.38 3.86 -2.74
N GLY A 215 0.59 3.17 -3.87
CA GLY A 215 0.14 3.63 -5.18
C GLY A 215 -1.39 3.69 -5.28
N LEU A 216 -2.08 2.68 -4.77
CA LEU A 216 -3.54 2.67 -4.68
C LEU A 216 -4.08 3.81 -3.80
N THR A 217 -3.37 4.11 -2.71
CA THR A 217 -3.70 5.23 -1.81
C THR A 217 -3.60 6.56 -2.55
N ALA A 218 -2.55 6.74 -3.36
CA ALA A 218 -2.40 7.90 -4.22
C ALA A 218 -3.51 7.98 -5.29
N TYR A 219 -3.78 6.86 -5.96
CA TYR A 219 -4.75 6.75 -7.05
C TYR A 219 -6.15 7.15 -6.58
N PHE A 220 -6.69 6.45 -5.58
CA PHE A 220 -8.04 6.70 -5.10
C PHE A 220 -8.15 8.01 -4.31
N GLY A 221 -7.14 8.35 -3.51
CA GLY A 221 -7.10 9.63 -2.80
C GLY A 221 -7.16 10.82 -3.75
N LEU A 222 -6.44 10.78 -4.86
CA LEU A 222 -6.44 11.89 -5.81
C LEU A 222 -7.66 11.86 -6.74
N LEU A 223 -7.97 10.72 -7.35
CA LEU A 223 -8.98 10.64 -8.41
C LEU A 223 -10.40 10.55 -7.86
N ASN A 224 -10.61 9.93 -6.70
CA ASN A 224 -11.95 9.73 -6.14
C ASN A 224 -12.28 10.72 -5.03
N ILE A 225 -11.31 11.08 -4.17
CA ILE A 225 -11.56 12.05 -3.08
C ILE A 225 -11.42 13.48 -3.59
N CYS A 226 -10.25 13.81 -4.18
CA CYS A 226 -10.05 15.14 -4.72
C CYS A 226 -10.77 15.35 -6.05
N GLY A 227 -11.01 14.29 -6.84
CA GLY A 227 -11.71 14.40 -8.12
C GLY A 227 -11.05 15.42 -9.06
N VAL A 228 -9.71 15.38 -9.15
CA VAL A 228 -8.92 16.40 -9.84
C VAL A 228 -9.32 16.58 -11.31
N LYS A 229 -9.24 17.83 -11.77
CA LYS A 229 -9.52 18.24 -13.15
C LYS A 229 -8.30 18.92 -13.75
N GLY A 230 -8.17 18.84 -15.07
CA GLY A 230 -7.11 19.55 -15.80
C GLY A 230 -7.19 21.06 -15.56
N GLY A 231 -6.03 21.70 -15.41
CA GLY A 231 -5.91 23.12 -15.07
C GLY A 231 -5.99 23.46 -13.57
N GLU A 232 -6.37 22.51 -12.71
CA GLU A 232 -6.37 22.72 -11.26
C GLU A 232 -4.96 22.71 -10.66
N THR A 233 -4.81 23.36 -9.50
CA THR A 233 -3.56 23.35 -8.71
C THR A 233 -3.67 22.40 -7.52
N VAL A 234 -2.77 21.42 -7.47
CA VAL A 234 -2.71 20.38 -6.44
C VAL A 234 -1.51 20.61 -5.53
N MET A 235 -1.76 20.73 -4.22
CA MET A 235 -0.72 20.72 -3.19
C MET A 235 -0.52 19.30 -2.64
N VAL A 236 0.74 18.88 -2.51
CA VAL A 236 1.09 17.58 -1.90
C VAL A 236 2.17 17.81 -0.84
N ASN A 237 1.91 17.40 0.39
CA ASN A 237 2.93 17.35 1.43
C ASN A 237 3.51 15.93 1.58
N ALA A 238 4.67 15.82 2.24
CA ALA A 238 5.50 14.60 2.19
C ALA A 238 5.65 14.07 0.75
N ALA A 239 5.77 14.99 -0.21
CA ALA A 239 5.60 14.68 -1.63
C ALA A 239 6.67 13.72 -2.15
N ALA A 240 7.86 13.70 -1.54
CA ALA A 240 8.94 12.79 -1.94
C ALA A 240 8.82 11.37 -1.32
N GLY A 241 7.73 11.09 -0.60
CA GLY A 241 7.45 9.77 -0.02
C GLY A 241 6.71 8.84 -0.99
N ALA A 242 6.42 7.62 -0.52
CA ALA A 242 5.79 6.57 -1.33
C ALA A 242 4.45 6.97 -1.96
N VAL A 243 3.56 7.58 -1.19
CA VAL A 243 2.23 8.02 -1.67
C VAL A 243 2.36 9.33 -2.43
N GLY A 244 2.96 10.36 -1.82
CA GLY A 244 3.01 11.72 -2.37
C GLY A 244 3.68 11.81 -3.75
N SER A 245 4.69 10.98 -4.02
CA SER A 245 5.41 11.01 -5.31
C SER A 245 4.54 10.47 -6.44
N VAL A 246 3.69 9.50 -6.15
CA VAL A 246 2.71 8.96 -7.10
C VAL A 246 1.55 9.94 -7.27
N VAL A 247 1.07 10.58 -6.20
CA VAL A 247 0.01 11.62 -6.27
C VAL A 247 0.39 12.72 -7.25
N GLY A 248 1.59 13.29 -7.10
CA GLY A 248 2.02 14.37 -7.98
C GLY A 248 2.09 13.97 -9.44
N GLN A 249 2.62 12.77 -9.72
CA GLN A 249 2.71 12.28 -11.09
C GLN A 249 1.34 11.98 -11.70
N ILE A 250 0.40 11.39 -10.95
CA ILE A 250 -0.99 11.22 -11.44
C ILE A 250 -1.62 12.59 -11.70
N ALA A 251 -1.42 13.58 -10.82
CA ALA A 251 -1.91 14.93 -11.04
C ALA A 251 -1.32 15.58 -12.31
N LYS A 252 -0.03 15.37 -12.58
CA LYS A 252 0.60 15.80 -13.85
C LYS A 252 -0.04 15.10 -15.06
N LEU A 253 -0.30 13.80 -14.99
CA LEU A 253 -1.00 13.04 -16.04
C LEU A 253 -2.44 13.53 -16.27
N LYS A 254 -3.07 14.13 -15.26
CA LYS A 254 -4.40 14.77 -15.36
C LYS A 254 -4.35 16.24 -15.79
N GLY A 255 -3.17 16.77 -16.13
CA GLY A 255 -3.02 18.14 -16.61
C GLY A 255 -3.11 19.20 -15.50
N CYS A 256 -2.81 18.84 -14.26
CA CYS A 256 -2.78 19.78 -13.13
C CYS A 256 -1.42 20.49 -13.02
N LYS A 257 -1.43 21.66 -12.39
CA LYS A 257 -0.23 22.24 -11.77
C LYS A 257 -0.02 21.57 -10.42
N VAL A 258 1.20 21.14 -10.12
CA VAL A 258 1.51 20.39 -8.91
C VAL A 258 2.58 21.12 -8.09
N VAL A 259 2.25 21.38 -6.83
CA VAL A 259 3.14 21.94 -5.82
C VAL A 259 3.47 20.88 -4.78
N GLY A 260 4.75 20.66 -4.51
CA GLY A 260 5.22 19.64 -3.58
C GLY A 260 6.06 20.22 -2.44
N ALA A 261 5.82 19.78 -1.21
CA ALA A 261 6.70 20.07 -0.08
C ALA A 261 7.41 18.81 0.42
N ALA A 262 8.71 18.93 0.68
CA ALA A 262 9.54 17.89 1.29
C ALA A 262 10.52 18.44 2.32
N GLY A 263 11.17 17.56 3.08
CA GLY A 263 11.99 17.93 4.25
C GLY A 263 13.50 17.98 4.03
N SER A 264 13.97 17.98 2.78
CA SER A 264 15.38 18.16 2.39
C SER A 264 15.49 18.65 0.94
N ASP A 265 16.61 19.27 0.59
CA ASP A 265 16.83 19.78 -0.77
C ASP A 265 17.02 18.65 -1.79
N GLU A 266 17.59 17.52 -1.37
CA GLU A 266 17.66 16.29 -2.18
C GLU A 266 16.26 15.79 -2.57
N LYS A 267 15.31 15.81 -1.61
CA LYS A 267 13.92 15.44 -1.87
C LYS A 267 13.25 16.44 -2.82
N VAL A 268 13.57 17.73 -2.71
CA VAL A 268 13.07 18.76 -3.63
C VAL A 268 13.61 18.56 -5.04
N ALA A 269 14.89 18.22 -5.19
CA ALA A 269 15.47 17.90 -6.48
C ALA A 269 14.77 16.70 -7.13
N TYR A 270 14.56 15.62 -6.36
CA TYR A 270 13.81 14.46 -6.83
C TYR A 270 12.38 14.82 -7.27
N LEU A 271 11.67 15.68 -6.55
CA LEU A 271 10.33 16.12 -6.97
C LEU A 271 10.32 16.85 -8.31
N LYS A 272 11.36 17.65 -8.58
CA LYS A 272 11.53 18.32 -9.88
C LYS A 272 11.80 17.31 -10.99
N GLU A 273 12.59 16.26 -10.73
CA GLU A 273 12.81 15.15 -11.69
C GLU A 273 11.50 14.41 -12.03
N LEU A 274 10.59 14.29 -11.06
CA LEU A 274 9.25 13.73 -11.27
C LEU A 274 8.27 14.67 -12.00
N GLY A 275 8.69 15.90 -12.34
CA GLY A 275 7.88 16.86 -13.08
C GLY A 275 6.92 17.69 -12.23
N PHE A 276 7.15 17.82 -10.91
CA PHE A 276 6.42 18.82 -10.10
C PHE A 276 6.76 20.23 -10.59
N ASP A 277 5.73 21.07 -10.80
CA ASP A 277 5.92 22.44 -11.30
C ASP A 277 6.62 23.33 -10.28
N VAL A 278 6.33 23.13 -8.99
CA VAL A 278 7.02 23.79 -7.89
C VAL A 278 7.29 22.78 -6.79
N ALA A 279 8.52 22.76 -6.28
CA ALA A 279 8.88 21.97 -5.11
C ALA A 279 9.74 22.80 -4.15
N PHE A 280 9.46 22.70 -2.85
CA PHE A 280 10.20 23.46 -1.83
C PHE A 280 10.47 22.64 -0.57
N ASN A 281 11.56 23.01 0.12
CA ASN A 281 11.95 22.40 1.38
C ASN A 281 11.29 23.16 2.54
N TYR A 282 10.30 22.54 3.18
CA TYR A 282 9.52 23.22 4.22
C TYR A 282 10.34 23.55 5.48
N LYS A 283 11.52 22.93 5.65
CA LYS A 283 12.40 23.17 6.81
C LYS A 283 13.29 24.40 6.65
N THR A 284 13.45 24.92 5.44
CA THR A 284 14.37 26.03 5.14
C THR A 284 13.65 27.33 4.81
N VAL A 285 12.32 27.31 4.65
CA VAL A 285 11.52 28.52 4.46
C VAL A 285 11.37 29.28 5.77
N LYS A 286 11.43 30.62 5.70
CA LYS A 286 11.23 31.48 6.87
C LYS A 286 9.79 31.50 7.37
N SER A 287 8.84 31.44 6.44
CA SER A 287 7.41 31.36 6.70
C SER A 287 6.80 30.37 5.73
N LEU A 288 6.12 29.36 6.27
CA LEU A 288 5.39 28.39 5.45
C LEU A 288 4.23 29.06 4.70
N GLU A 289 3.53 29.97 5.36
CA GLU A 289 2.42 30.72 4.76
C GLU A 289 2.86 31.51 3.53
N GLU A 290 3.97 32.24 3.65
CA GLU A 290 4.52 33.02 2.54
C GLU A 290 5.02 32.13 1.40
N ALA A 291 5.70 31.03 1.73
CA ALA A 291 6.15 30.07 0.73
C ALA A 291 4.96 29.50 -0.07
N LEU A 292 3.91 29.05 0.61
CA LEU A 292 2.71 28.53 -0.02
C LEU A 292 2.05 29.57 -0.94
N ARG A 293 1.90 30.82 -0.48
CA ARG A 293 1.30 31.91 -1.27
C ARG A 293 2.14 32.23 -2.52
N GLN A 294 3.46 32.18 -2.42
CA GLN A 294 4.35 32.37 -3.57
C GLN A 294 4.22 31.25 -4.59
N THR A 295 4.08 29.99 -4.15
CA THR A 295 3.96 28.86 -5.07
C THR A 295 2.59 28.79 -5.78
N SER A 296 1.53 29.28 -5.15
CA SER A 296 0.21 29.44 -5.77
C SER A 296 -0.53 30.69 -5.23
N PRO A 297 -0.33 31.87 -5.84
CA PRO A 297 -0.96 33.12 -5.37
C PRO A 297 -2.48 33.09 -5.38
N GLY A 298 -3.08 32.29 -6.26
CA GLY A 298 -4.54 32.08 -6.34
C GLY A 298 -5.06 30.96 -5.44
N GLY A 299 -4.22 30.34 -4.60
CA GLY A 299 -4.59 29.22 -3.74
C GLY A 299 -4.60 27.85 -4.43
N TYR A 300 -5.08 26.83 -3.72
CA TYR A 300 -5.08 25.43 -4.17
C TYR A 300 -6.49 24.89 -4.37
N ASP A 301 -6.71 24.16 -5.46
CA ASP A 301 -7.98 23.49 -5.75
C ASP A 301 -8.08 22.15 -5.03
N CYS A 302 -6.95 21.44 -4.92
CA CYS A 302 -6.85 20.18 -4.20
C CYS A 302 -5.64 20.14 -3.28
N TYR A 303 -5.80 19.49 -2.13
CA TYR A 303 -4.71 19.21 -1.20
C TYR A 303 -4.72 17.74 -0.80
N PHE A 304 -3.61 17.06 -1.06
CA PHE A 304 -3.38 15.69 -0.62
C PHE A 304 -2.53 15.71 0.65
N ASP A 305 -3.15 15.41 1.79
CA ASP A 305 -2.54 15.55 3.11
C ASP A 305 -2.06 14.21 3.67
N ASN A 306 -0.75 14.05 3.76
CA ASN A 306 -0.03 12.95 4.39
C ASN A 306 0.53 13.32 5.78
N VAL A 307 0.54 14.60 6.16
CA VAL A 307 1.33 15.12 7.29
C VAL A 307 0.45 15.59 8.45
N GLY A 308 -0.71 16.19 8.21
CA GLY A 308 -1.54 16.78 9.25
C GLY A 308 -0.83 17.93 9.97
N GLY A 309 -1.32 18.29 11.16
CA GLY A 309 -0.69 19.26 12.06
C GLY A 309 -0.62 20.68 11.49
N GLU A 310 0.31 21.49 12.00
CA GLU A 310 0.44 22.92 11.66
C GLU A 310 0.63 23.15 10.16
N PHE A 311 1.44 22.30 9.49
CA PHE A 311 1.63 22.39 8.05
C PHE A 311 0.30 22.37 7.30
N SER A 312 -0.59 21.47 7.71
CA SER A 312 -1.89 21.27 7.06
C SER A 312 -2.85 22.40 7.37
N ASN A 313 -2.84 22.92 8.60
CA ASN A 313 -3.62 24.10 8.95
C ASN A 313 -3.24 25.31 8.07
N THR A 314 -1.94 25.51 7.79
CA THR A 314 -1.47 26.60 6.92
C THR A 314 -1.85 26.39 5.45
N VAL A 315 -1.87 25.16 4.93
CA VAL A 315 -2.34 24.90 3.56
C VAL A 315 -3.86 25.12 3.47
N ILE A 316 -4.63 24.66 4.46
CA ILE A 316 -6.09 24.75 4.48
C ILE A 316 -6.58 26.20 4.42
N SER A 317 -5.89 27.15 5.07
CA SER A 317 -6.22 28.58 4.98
C SER A 317 -5.94 29.22 3.61
N GLN A 318 -5.23 28.52 2.73
CA GLN A 318 -4.90 28.97 1.37
C GLN A 318 -5.58 28.14 0.28
N MET A 319 -6.59 27.34 0.65
CA MET A 319 -7.43 26.65 -0.31
C MET A 319 -8.34 27.64 -1.04
N LYS A 320 -8.63 27.34 -2.30
CA LYS A 320 -9.68 28.04 -3.06
C LYS A 320 -11.06 27.64 -2.57
N LYS A 321 -12.03 28.48 -2.90
CA LYS A 321 -13.44 28.15 -2.75
C LYS A 321 -13.77 26.83 -3.46
N PHE A 322 -14.53 25.95 -2.81
CA PHE A 322 -14.83 24.58 -3.24
C PHE A 322 -13.61 23.65 -3.32
N GLY A 323 -12.53 23.99 -2.62
CA GLY A 323 -11.33 23.18 -2.52
C GLY A 323 -11.62 21.79 -1.92
N ARG A 324 -10.90 20.77 -2.40
CA ARG A 324 -11.07 19.37 -1.95
C ARG A 324 -9.81 18.83 -1.30
N ILE A 325 -9.95 18.25 -0.12
CA ILE A 325 -8.83 17.81 0.70
C ILE A 325 -8.97 16.31 0.99
N ALA A 326 -7.98 15.54 0.54
CA ALA A 326 -7.86 14.13 0.85
C ALA A 326 -6.95 13.95 2.07
N ILE A 327 -7.54 13.60 3.22
CA ILE A 327 -6.81 13.35 4.46
C ILE A 327 -6.33 11.90 4.47
N CYS A 328 -5.13 11.67 3.93
CA CYS A 328 -4.49 10.37 3.81
C CYS A 328 -3.75 9.97 5.10
N GLY A 329 -3.08 10.92 5.75
CA GLY A 329 -2.20 10.64 6.87
C GLY A 329 -1.93 11.88 7.71
N ALA A 330 -1.34 11.66 8.89
CA ALA A 330 -1.02 12.72 9.84
C ALA A 330 0.33 12.48 10.52
N ILE A 331 1.36 12.12 9.73
CA ILE A 331 2.63 11.57 10.25
C ILE A 331 3.31 12.49 11.26
N SER A 332 3.13 13.82 11.15
CA SER A 332 3.67 14.80 12.12
C SER A 332 3.17 14.56 13.55
N THR A 333 2.01 13.92 13.70
CA THR A 333 1.34 13.73 15.00
C THR A 333 1.56 12.34 15.60
N TYR A 334 2.20 11.41 14.87
CA TYR A 334 2.24 9.99 15.24
C TYR A 334 3.12 9.73 16.48
N ASN A 335 4.23 10.46 16.58
CA ASN A 335 5.23 10.36 17.65
C ASN A 335 5.05 11.42 18.75
N ARG A 336 3.90 12.11 18.79
CA ARG A 336 3.64 13.13 19.81
C ARG A 336 3.57 12.52 21.22
N THR A 337 4.02 13.28 22.20
CA THR A 337 3.84 13.01 23.64
C THR A 337 2.90 14.01 24.30
N GLY A 338 2.61 15.14 23.65
CA GLY A 338 1.71 16.19 24.11
C GLY A 338 0.31 16.14 23.47
N PRO A 339 -0.53 17.15 23.75
CA PRO A 339 -1.86 17.27 23.15
C PRO A 339 -1.79 17.39 21.62
N LEU A 340 -2.91 17.14 20.96
CA LEU A 340 -3.03 17.42 19.54
C LEU A 340 -2.91 18.93 19.29
N PRO A 341 -2.24 19.37 18.21
CA PRO A 341 -2.35 20.75 17.78
C PRO A 341 -3.82 21.06 17.46
N PRO A 342 -4.24 22.34 17.58
CA PRO A 342 -5.57 22.73 17.16
C PRO A 342 -5.80 22.34 15.69
N GLY A 343 -7.03 21.98 15.36
CA GLY A 343 -7.42 21.71 13.98
C GLY A 343 -7.36 22.98 13.11
N PRO A 344 -7.66 22.85 11.80
CA PRO A 344 -7.85 24.00 10.94
C PRO A 344 -8.97 24.90 11.46
N ASP A 345 -8.86 26.19 11.18
CA ASP A 345 -9.88 27.17 11.51
C ASP A 345 -11.22 26.81 10.83
N PRO A 346 -12.31 26.58 11.60
CA PRO A 346 -13.62 26.28 11.05
C PRO A 346 -14.14 27.36 10.10
N GLU A 347 -13.80 28.63 10.32
CA GLU A 347 -14.27 29.73 9.45
C GLU A 347 -13.72 29.58 8.03
N ASN A 348 -12.45 29.18 7.88
CA ASN A 348 -11.86 28.91 6.57
C ASN A 348 -12.59 27.76 5.85
N ILE A 349 -12.98 26.71 6.57
CA ILE A 349 -13.73 25.58 5.99
C ILE A 349 -15.13 26.05 5.53
N ILE A 350 -15.81 26.84 6.35
CA ILE A 350 -17.16 27.34 6.07
C ILE A 350 -17.15 28.31 4.88
N TYR A 351 -16.32 29.36 4.93
CA TYR A 351 -16.35 30.42 3.93
C TYR A 351 -15.74 30.02 2.58
N GLN A 352 -14.78 29.08 2.57
CA GLN A 352 -14.28 28.49 1.33
C GLN A 352 -15.12 27.28 0.88
N GLU A 353 -16.15 26.87 1.62
CA GLU A 353 -17.01 25.72 1.29
C GLU A 353 -16.18 24.45 0.97
N LEU A 354 -15.19 24.16 1.82
CA LEU A 354 -14.23 23.08 1.59
C LEU A 354 -14.86 21.71 1.79
N HIS A 355 -14.46 20.75 0.95
CA HIS A 355 -14.71 19.34 1.18
C HIS A 355 -13.46 18.68 1.77
N MET A 356 -13.58 18.13 2.99
CA MET A 356 -12.49 17.45 3.68
C MET A 356 -12.90 16.01 3.98
N GLU A 357 -12.21 15.04 3.41
CA GLU A 357 -12.54 13.63 3.59
C GLU A 357 -11.29 12.80 3.94
N GLY A 358 -11.38 12.08 5.07
CA GLY A 358 -10.44 11.04 5.42
C GLY A 358 -10.81 9.71 4.77
N PHE A 359 -9.80 8.92 4.39
CA PHE A 359 -10.03 7.66 3.71
C PHE A 359 -9.02 6.58 4.15
N ILE A 360 -9.45 5.32 3.99
CA ILE A 360 -8.60 4.14 4.14
C ILE A 360 -8.69 3.36 2.83
N VAL A 361 -7.55 3.11 2.19
CA VAL A 361 -7.46 2.50 0.85
C VAL A 361 -8.21 1.17 0.72
N TYR A 362 -8.34 0.42 1.82
CA TYR A 362 -9.06 -0.87 1.85
C TYR A 362 -10.56 -0.77 1.62
N ARG A 363 -11.17 0.43 1.51
CA ARG A 363 -12.58 0.56 1.12
C ARG A 363 -12.83 0.32 -0.38
N TRP A 364 -11.78 0.37 -1.20
CA TRP A 364 -11.85 0.00 -2.63
C TRP A 364 -11.31 -1.41 -2.82
N GLN A 365 -12.16 -2.30 -3.32
CA GLN A 365 -11.89 -3.74 -3.43
C GLN A 365 -12.38 -4.29 -4.78
N GLY A 366 -12.08 -5.56 -5.05
CA GLY A 366 -12.55 -6.24 -6.25
C GLY A 366 -12.03 -5.57 -7.53
N GLU A 367 -12.90 -5.44 -8.54
CA GLU A 367 -12.54 -4.97 -9.88
C GLU A 367 -11.94 -3.56 -9.88
N VAL A 368 -12.44 -2.63 -9.06
CA VAL A 368 -11.91 -1.27 -9.02
C VAL A 368 -10.46 -1.22 -8.51
N LYS A 369 -10.12 -2.06 -7.52
CA LYS A 369 -8.74 -2.21 -7.03
C LYS A 369 -7.85 -2.81 -8.12
N GLN A 370 -8.33 -3.85 -8.80
CA GLN A 370 -7.57 -4.51 -9.87
C GLN A 370 -7.31 -3.57 -11.03
N GLN A 371 -8.31 -2.79 -11.46
CA GLN A 371 -8.14 -1.81 -12.52
C GLN A 371 -7.12 -0.73 -12.14
N ALA A 372 -7.19 -0.20 -10.91
CA ALA A 372 -6.23 0.80 -10.44
C ALA A 372 -4.79 0.25 -10.40
N LEU A 373 -4.58 -1.02 -10.00
CA LEU A 373 -3.26 -1.65 -10.06
C LEU A 373 -2.76 -1.80 -11.50
N LYS A 374 -3.63 -2.15 -12.44
CA LYS A 374 -3.28 -2.26 -13.87
C LYS A 374 -2.90 -0.90 -14.46
N ASP A 375 -3.66 0.14 -14.15
CA ASP A 375 -3.36 1.50 -14.60
C ASP A 375 -2.00 1.96 -14.06
N LEU A 376 -1.73 1.73 -12.77
CA LEU A 376 -0.44 2.04 -12.14
C LEU A 376 0.71 1.27 -12.78
N LEU A 377 0.54 -0.04 -13.01
CA LEU A 377 1.54 -0.86 -13.67
C LEU A 377 1.82 -0.37 -15.10
N ALA A 378 0.77 -0.12 -15.88
CA ALA A 378 0.89 0.39 -17.24
C ALA A 378 1.64 1.73 -17.27
N TRP A 379 1.31 2.67 -16.39
CA TRP A 379 2.01 3.95 -16.32
C TRP A 379 3.47 3.82 -15.90
N VAL A 380 3.82 2.86 -15.04
CA VAL A 380 5.22 2.56 -14.73
C VAL A 380 5.95 2.01 -15.96
N LEU A 381 5.35 1.07 -16.68
CA LEU A 381 5.95 0.46 -17.87
C LEU A 381 6.11 1.44 -19.03
N GLU A 382 5.18 2.37 -19.18
CA GLU A 382 5.24 3.45 -20.18
C GLU A 382 6.19 4.59 -19.77
N GLY A 383 6.81 4.53 -18.59
CA GLY A 383 7.68 5.58 -18.06
C GLY A 383 6.94 6.86 -17.66
N LYS A 384 5.60 6.82 -17.60
CA LYS A 384 4.73 7.94 -17.18
C LYS A 384 4.73 8.16 -15.68
N ILE A 385 4.96 7.09 -14.91
CA ILE A 385 5.21 7.16 -13.47
C ILE A 385 6.56 6.55 -13.17
N GLN A 386 7.45 7.37 -12.64
CA GLN A 386 8.73 6.95 -12.09
C GLN A 386 8.57 6.59 -10.61
N TYR A 387 9.44 5.70 -10.12
CA TYR A 387 9.46 5.27 -8.73
C TYR A 387 10.87 5.36 -8.15
N ARG A 388 10.94 5.47 -6.83
CA ARG A 388 12.19 5.38 -6.08
C ARG A 388 11.94 4.60 -4.80
N GLU A 389 12.79 3.63 -4.54
CA GLU A 389 12.78 2.82 -3.33
C GLU A 389 14.04 3.13 -2.51
N HIS A 390 13.85 3.25 -1.21
CA HIS A 390 14.93 3.30 -0.23
C HIS A 390 15.04 1.92 0.39
N VAL A 391 15.93 1.10 -0.17
CA VAL A 391 16.11 -0.30 0.22
C VAL A 391 17.13 -0.38 1.35
N THR A 392 16.69 -0.93 2.48
CA THR A 392 17.59 -1.36 3.56
C THR A 392 17.83 -2.86 3.42
N GLU A 393 19.09 -3.26 3.33
CA GLU A 393 19.47 -4.69 3.23
C GLU A 393 19.47 -5.34 4.62
N GLY A 394 18.98 -6.59 4.70
CA GLY A 394 19.03 -7.43 5.89
C GLY A 394 17.83 -7.28 6.82
N PHE A 395 17.16 -8.39 7.12
CA PHE A 395 16.02 -8.45 8.04
C PHE A 395 16.30 -7.89 9.45
N GLU A 396 17.53 -8.01 9.94
CA GLU A 396 17.96 -7.43 11.23
C GLU A 396 17.83 -5.90 11.28
N ASN A 397 17.79 -5.22 10.13
CA ASN A 397 17.69 -3.77 10.05
C ASN A 397 16.25 -3.24 10.02
N MET A 398 15.23 -4.09 10.18
CA MET A 398 13.81 -3.69 10.23
C MET A 398 13.53 -2.54 11.22
N PRO A 399 13.98 -2.59 12.50
CA PRO A 399 13.77 -1.49 13.43
C PRO A 399 14.46 -0.19 12.99
N ALA A 400 15.68 -0.28 12.47
CA ALA A 400 16.43 0.88 12.00
C ALA A 400 15.73 1.56 10.82
N ALA A 401 15.29 0.79 9.83
CA ALA A 401 14.54 1.29 8.68
C ALA A 401 13.23 1.98 9.11
N PHE A 402 12.49 1.39 10.06
CA PHE A 402 11.25 1.98 10.58
C PHE A 402 11.48 3.28 11.35
N MET A 403 12.48 3.32 12.22
CA MET A 403 12.85 4.54 12.95
C MET A 403 13.33 5.65 12.00
N GLY A 404 14.18 5.32 11.03
CA GLY A 404 14.69 6.27 10.05
C GLY A 404 13.58 6.85 9.16
N MET A 405 12.64 6.00 8.72
CA MET A 405 11.48 6.45 7.96
C MET A 405 10.63 7.45 8.75
N LEU A 406 10.38 7.22 10.04
CA LEU A 406 9.63 8.17 10.89
C LEU A 406 10.35 9.51 11.10
N LYS A 407 11.68 9.55 10.93
CA LYS A 407 12.48 10.78 10.95
C LYS A 407 12.59 11.44 9.56
N GLY A 408 12.06 10.79 8.53
CA GLY A 408 12.12 11.25 7.15
C GLY A 408 13.50 11.08 6.53
N GLU A 409 14.25 10.04 6.88
CA GLU A 409 15.56 9.73 6.29
C GLU A 409 15.42 9.10 4.89
N ASN A 410 14.34 8.35 4.64
CA ASN A 410 14.11 7.72 3.34
C ASN A 410 13.74 8.74 2.25
N LEU A 411 14.25 8.50 1.04
CA LEU A 411 13.82 9.15 -0.20
C LEU A 411 13.06 8.11 -1.04
N GLY A 412 11.78 8.35 -1.32
CA GLY A 412 10.91 7.34 -1.93
C GLY A 412 10.36 6.31 -0.92
N LYS A 413 9.94 5.14 -1.40
CA LYS A 413 9.33 4.08 -0.58
C LYS A 413 10.38 3.33 0.23
N ALA A 414 10.26 3.35 1.56
CA ALA A 414 11.11 2.55 2.44
C ALA A 414 10.73 1.06 2.38
N ILE A 415 11.69 0.20 2.07
CA ILE A 415 11.56 -1.26 1.97
C ILE A 415 12.76 -1.90 2.68
N VAL A 416 12.54 -3.04 3.31
CA VAL A 416 13.64 -3.92 3.73
C VAL A 416 13.68 -5.14 2.83
N LYS A 417 14.87 -5.48 2.34
CA LYS A 417 15.13 -6.74 1.66
C LYS A 417 15.59 -7.76 2.69
N ALA A 418 14.83 -8.86 2.80
CA ALA A 418 14.88 -9.78 3.93
C ALA A 418 16.12 -10.69 3.94
#